data_AF-A0A936U5Z8-F1
#
_entry.id   AF-A0A936U5Z8-F1
#
_cell.length_a   1.000
_cell.length_b   1.000
_cell.length_c   1.000
_cell.angle_alpha   90.00
_cell.angle_beta   90.00
_cell.angle_gamma   90.00
#
_symmetry.space_group_name_H-M   'P 1'
#
loop_
_entity.id
_entity.type
_entity.pdbx_description
1 polymer ?
#
loop_
_entity_poly.entity_id
_entity_poly.type
_entity_poly.pdbx_seq_one_letter_code
_entity_poly.pdbx_strand_id
1 'polypeptide(L)'
;MRSMFSADGKQWIFGDAFGLTRLDLTKAPKVSKHSTKVFNPHGVMSVTNDGKLALMDGRTQTGAYGNDRVVCVGLPGLGIKAEDDKARAPVGLYGPSTDAHVLRLQNDAALDVLRVKGDELENLRSIPLTGATRLDALSVGPQAEIEPDRTRYVPRRALRVMPDGRFLALRGDDQLIAGQASLMPGHDELWWALPLRLHPFVTVRLVWVGETAYAVVMDHAADVARIVEVSRTGSVQVYELPAIAPPVVTERAIVSQVSSDTIWRRDLISGHDAVFDVGAYNPHPGPAVDPALFKGEAPAEPTRLPGHVDALGDRVLFVPWHGECVVVVTDHQRLDRGLPPGPIGFRRALLEHFARVNEGLRPLQVQSALAHLDIHPRYPSLPCGAWLPWLPPTFEGLLITSYTRKLIEYMELRIGGYSWGSFSGVGGGGWCYERTDEATMARLVQWMMVADMAPTEADRDIERMYGDAMGIPHDPRPDGLCLTPAAERLLLRASLEAIRGGGKWEVLELPESWATEPITVALANDALQGLHRWRSYRPYTMLQALCMMLAHHMGADALPVLIKLLQDHDEPFVYNHWRNCGELIVWLCHAHPQLKDSAIAQLSAIKKTHSSWAYEQDLTLKALARGAKHHWSNG
;
A
#
# COMPACT_ATOMS: atom_id res chain seq x y z
N MET A 1 -11.02 5.93 -2.56
CA MET A 1 -12.18 6.19 -3.45
C MET A 1 -11.87 7.39 -4.33
N ARG A 2 -12.42 7.42 -5.55
CA ARG A 2 -12.32 8.57 -6.47
C ARG A 2 -13.70 8.90 -7.04
N SER A 3 -14.00 10.19 -7.15
CA SER A 3 -15.32 10.68 -7.50
C SER A 3 -15.26 11.95 -8.34
N MET A 4 -16.39 12.29 -8.96
CA MET A 4 -16.55 13.49 -9.78
C MET A 4 -18.01 13.77 -10.11
N PHE A 5 -18.28 15.04 -10.42
CA PHE A 5 -19.57 15.48 -10.92
C PHE A 5 -19.59 15.58 -12.45
N SER A 6 -20.77 15.37 -13.06
CA SER A 6 -21.00 15.83 -14.43
C SER A 6 -20.88 17.36 -14.49
N ALA A 7 -20.51 17.90 -15.66
CA ALA A 7 -20.32 19.34 -15.81
C ALA A 7 -21.59 20.14 -15.51
N ASP A 8 -22.78 19.56 -15.75
CA ASP A 8 -24.07 20.16 -15.41
C ASP A 8 -24.50 19.98 -13.94
N GLY A 9 -23.67 19.32 -13.13
CA GLY A 9 -23.91 19.07 -11.71
C GLY A 9 -25.05 18.10 -11.39
N LYS A 10 -25.65 17.46 -12.39
CA LYS A 10 -26.81 16.56 -12.19
C LYS A 10 -26.43 15.14 -11.85
N GLN A 11 -25.18 14.75 -12.05
CA GLN A 11 -24.72 13.40 -11.78
C GLN A 11 -23.47 13.45 -10.92
N TRP A 12 -23.37 12.49 -10.01
CA TRP A 12 -22.14 12.21 -9.28
C TRP A 12 -21.77 10.77 -9.48
N ILE A 13 -20.52 10.54 -9.86
CA ILE A 13 -19.98 9.23 -10.18
C ILE A 13 -18.81 9.00 -9.24
N PHE A 14 -18.78 7.84 -8.61
CA PHE A 14 -17.65 7.44 -7.78
C PHE A 14 -17.34 5.96 -7.96
N GLY A 15 -16.06 5.63 -7.83
CA GLY A 15 -15.51 4.30 -7.93
C GLY A 15 -14.80 3.92 -6.64
N ASP A 16 -14.98 2.67 -6.24
CA ASP A 16 -14.25 2.05 -5.14
C ASP A 16 -13.99 0.57 -5.40
N ALA A 17 -13.61 -0.17 -4.37
CA ALA A 17 -13.31 -1.59 -4.41
C ALA A 17 -14.54 -2.49 -4.71
N PHE A 18 -15.75 -1.97 -4.55
CA PHE A 18 -17.00 -2.69 -4.76
C PHE A 18 -17.66 -2.34 -6.09
N GLY A 19 -17.10 -1.38 -6.82
CA GLY A 19 -17.46 -1.08 -8.19
C GLY A 19 -17.72 0.41 -8.43
N LEU A 20 -18.41 0.70 -9.52
CA LEU A 20 -18.75 2.04 -9.97
C LEU A 20 -20.20 2.37 -9.64
N THR A 21 -20.45 3.55 -9.09
CA THR A 21 -21.78 4.00 -8.69
C THR A 21 -22.06 5.36 -9.29
N ARG A 22 -23.30 5.54 -9.76
CA ARG A 22 -23.80 6.81 -10.25
C ARG A 22 -25.02 7.25 -9.45
N LEU A 23 -24.93 8.43 -8.85
CA LEU A 23 -26.06 9.14 -8.27
C LEU A 23 -26.61 10.14 -9.27
N ASP A 24 -27.94 10.17 -9.34
CA ASP A 24 -28.69 11.27 -9.94
C ASP A 24 -28.93 12.30 -8.84
N LEU A 25 -28.42 13.52 -9.04
CA LEU A 25 -28.49 14.65 -8.11
C LEU A 25 -29.56 15.67 -8.50
N THR A 26 -30.54 15.28 -9.33
CA THR A 26 -31.74 16.10 -9.54
C THR A 26 -32.54 16.26 -8.22
N LYS A 27 -33.71 16.90 -8.27
CA LYS A 27 -34.45 17.35 -7.08
C LYS A 27 -34.66 16.28 -5.99
N ALA A 28 -34.75 15.01 -6.36
CA ALA A 28 -34.79 13.89 -5.43
C ALA A 28 -33.56 12.99 -5.68
N PRO A 29 -32.46 13.20 -4.93
CA PRO A 29 -31.26 12.41 -5.11
C PRO A 29 -31.54 10.92 -4.96
N LYS A 30 -30.98 10.12 -5.85
CA LYS A 30 -31.12 8.65 -5.81
C LYS A 30 -29.90 7.96 -6.41
N VAL A 31 -29.59 6.78 -5.90
CA VAL A 31 -28.68 5.86 -6.59
C VAL A 31 -29.38 5.39 -7.86
N SER A 32 -28.82 5.79 -8.99
CA SER A 32 -29.45 5.59 -10.30
C SER A 32 -28.93 4.34 -11.01
N LYS A 33 -27.66 3.97 -10.75
CA LYS A 33 -27.03 2.77 -11.28
C LYS A 33 -25.79 2.40 -10.47
N HIS A 34 -25.55 1.10 -10.34
CA HIS A 34 -24.30 0.53 -9.83
C HIS A 34 -23.81 -0.56 -10.79
N SER A 35 -22.49 -0.68 -10.93
CA SER A 35 -21.82 -1.68 -11.77
C SER A 35 -20.67 -2.30 -10.99
N THR A 36 -20.65 -3.64 -10.91
CA THR A 36 -19.55 -4.43 -10.35
C THR A 36 -18.51 -4.82 -11.41
N LYS A 37 -18.62 -4.28 -12.63
CA LYS A 37 -17.70 -4.60 -13.74
C LYS A 37 -16.47 -3.72 -13.78
N VAL A 38 -16.49 -2.58 -13.09
CA VAL A 38 -15.39 -1.63 -13.10
C VAL A 38 -15.14 -1.15 -11.68
N PHE A 39 -13.91 -1.31 -11.22
CA PHE A 39 -13.43 -0.89 -9.90
C PHE A 39 -12.43 0.24 -10.07
N ASN A 40 -12.50 1.27 -9.22
CA ASN A 40 -11.55 2.38 -9.26
C ASN A 40 -11.39 3.03 -7.87
N PRO A 41 -10.78 2.34 -6.88
CA PRO A 41 -10.61 2.93 -5.57
C PRO A 41 -9.51 4.00 -5.49
N HIS A 42 -8.52 4.01 -6.40
CA HIS A 42 -7.35 4.89 -6.27
C HIS A 42 -6.95 5.65 -7.55
N GLY A 43 -7.43 5.23 -8.72
CA GLY A 43 -7.02 5.76 -10.02
C GLY A 43 -7.66 7.10 -10.40
N VAL A 44 -7.41 7.56 -11.61
CA VAL A 44 -8.00 8.83 -12.07
C VAL A 44 -9.45 8.60 -12.48
N MET A 45 -10.29 9.63 -12.32
CA MET A 45 -11.61 9.68 -12.91
C MET A 45 -11.79 11.03 -13.60
N SER A 46 -12.22 11.03 -14.87
CA SER A 46 -12.54 12.23 -15.66
C SER A 46 -13.80 12.04 -16.53
N VAL A 47 -14.57 13.10 -16.79
CA VAL A 47 -15.90 13.06 -17.46
C VAL A 47 -15.97 14.15 -18.54
N THR A 48 -16.61 13.85 -19.66
CA THR A 48 -16.81 14.82 -20.77
C THR A 48 -17.76 15.95 -20.38
N ASN A 49 -17.67 17.09 -21.08
CA ASN A 49 -18.47 18.29 -20.80
C ASN A 49 -19.97 18.02 -20.90
N ASP A 50 -20.38 17.11 -21.78
CA ASP A 50 -21.77 16.70 -21.96
C ASP A 50 -22.22 15.57 -21.01
N GLY A 51 -21.32 15.10 -20.14
CA GLY A 51 -21.62 14.07 -19.13
C GLY A 51 -21.99 12.72 -19.72
N LYS A 52 -21.56 12.40 -20.95
CA LYS A 52 -21.90 11.15 -21.65
C LYS A 52 -20.80 10.09 -21.60
N LEU A 53 -19.56 10.46 -21.32
CA LEU A 53 -18.45 9.51 -21.13
C LEU A 53 -17.72 9.81 -19.82
N ALA A 54 -17.25 8.75 -19.16
CA ALA A 54 -16.35 8.80 -18.02
C ALA A 54 -15.12 7.94 -18.31
N LEU A 55 -13.93 8.47 -18.10
CA LEU A 55 -12.68 7.74 -18.13
C LEU A 55 -12.27 7.39 -16.70
N MET A 56 -11.79 6.17 -16.50
CA MET A 56 -11.25 5.71 -15.23
C MET A 56 -10.02 4.83 -15.44
N ASP A 57 -9.00 5.05 -14.62
CA ASP A 57 -7.89 4.12 -14.45
C ASP A 57 -8.30 3.14 -13.34
N GLY A 58 -8.48 1.87 -13.67
CA GLY A 58 -9.10 0.93 -12.75
C GLY A 58 -8.97 -0.52 -13.18
N ARG A 59 -9.81 -1.37 -12.61
CA ARG A 59 -9.86 -2.79 -12.94
C ARG A 59 -11.20 -3.14 -13.57
N THR A 60 -11.20 -3.84 -14.69
CA THR A 60 -12.43 -4.35 -15.32
C THR A 60 -12.59 -5.84 -15.08
N GLN A 61 -13.77 -6.24 -14.62
CA GLN A 61 -14.17 -7.65 -14.46
C GLN A 61 -15.22 -8.01 -15.51
N THR A 62 -14.75 -8.42 -16.68
CA THR A 62 -15.58 -8.91 -17.80
C THR A 62 -15.68 -10.44 -17.84
N GLY A 63 -14.89 -11.15 -17.04
CA GLY A 63 -14.87 -12.61 -16.92
C GLY A 63 -14.72 -13.09 -15.48
N ALA A 64 -14.16 -14.30 -15.31
CA ALA A 64 -13.95 -14.89 -13.98
C ALA A 64 -12.95 -14.09 -13.13
N TYR A 65 -12.01 -13.40 -13.78
CA TYR A 65 -10.99 -12.55 -13.16
C TYR A 65 -10.98 -11.18 -13.83
N GLY A 66 -10.68 -10.13 -13.06
CA GLY A 66 -10.48 -8.78 -13.61
C GLY A 66 -9.08 -8.54 -14.20
N ASN A 67 -8.95 -7.45 -14.95
CA ASN A 67 -7.68 -6.94 -15.46
C ASN A 67 -7.57 -5.43 -15.19
N ASP A 68 -6.37 -4.96 -14.85
CA ASP A 68 -6.10 -3.53 -14.63
C ASP A 68 -5.93 -2.85 -16.00
N ARG A 69 -6.73 -1.81 -16.26
CA ARG A 69 -6.88 -1.12 -17.55
C ARG A 69 -7.32 0.32 -17.34
N VAL A 70 -7.02 1.18 -18.31
CA VAL A 70 -7.77 2.43 -18.49
C VAL A 70 -9.06 2.12 -19.24
N VAL A 71 -10.18 2.63 -18.74
CA VAL A 71 -11.52 2.26 -19.19
C VAL A 71 -12.32 3.52 -19.47
N CYS A 72 -12.86 3.63 -20.67
CA CYS A 72 -13.89 4.59 -20.99
C CYS A 72 -15.27 3.94 -20.82
N VAL A 73 -16.14 4.58 -20.05
CA VAL A 73 -17.46 4.09 -19.69
C VAL A 73 -18.51 5.08 -20.17
N GLY A 74 -19.52 4.57 -20.86
CA GLY A 74 -20.67 5.32 -21.33
C GLY A 74 -21.65 5.64 -20.21
N LEU A 75 -22.00 6.91 -20.09
CA LEU A 75 -23.03 7.44 -19.19
C LEU A 75 -24.33 7.67 -19.99
N PRO A 76 -25.52 7.51 -19.37
CA PRO A 76 -25.76 7.11 -17.97
C PRO A 76 -25.60 5.61 -17.69
N GLY A 77 -25.29 4.81 -18.71
CA GLY A 77 -25.40 3.36 -18.69
C GLY A 77 -24.34 2.60 -17.91
N LEU A 78 -23.23 3.22 -17.47
CA LEU A 78 -22.07 2.56 -16.87
C LEU A 78 -21.53 1.37 -17.68
N GLY A 79 -21.72 1.37 -19.00
CA GLY A 79 -21.25 0.32 -19.90
C GLY A 79 -19.89 0.67 -20.48
N ILE A 80 -18.97 -0.29 -20.53
CA ILE A 80 -17.63 -0.11 -21.10
C ILE A 80 -17.76 0.21 -22.60
N LYS A 81 -17.00 1.22 -23.05
CA LYS A 81 -16.97 1.74 -24.42
C LYS A 81 -15.62 1.54 -25.09
N ALA A 82 -14.53 1.79 -24.38
CA ALA A 82 -13.18 1.55 -24.86
C ALA A 82 -12.29 1.13 -23.69
N GLU A 83 -11.24 0.39 -23.98
CA GLU A 83 -10.25 -0.05 -22.99
C GLU A 83 -8.83 0.10 -23.55
N ASP A 84 -7.88 0.45 -22.68
CA ASP A 84 -6.44 0.43 -22.98
C ASP A 84 -5.72 -0.39 -21.92
N ASP A 85 -5.16 -1.51 -22.33
CA ASP A 85 -4.43 -2.46 -21.49
C ASP A 85 -2.93 -2.12 -21.34
N LYS A 86 -2.45 -1.09 -22.06
CA LYS A 86 -1.04 -0.63 -22.01
C LYS A 86 -0.84 0.53 -21.04
N ALA A 87 -1.91 1.11 -20.53
CA ALA A 87 -1.83 2.29 -19.68
C ALA A 87 -1.56 1.91 -18.21
N ARG A 88 -0.39 2.32 -17.70
CA ARG A 88 -0.04 2.36 -16.26
C ARG A 88 0.21 3.79 -15.77
N ALA A 89 -0.38 4.77 -16.46
CA ALA A 89 -0.08 6.18 -16.31
C ALA A 89 -1.35 6.98 -15.96
N PRO A 90 -1.23 8.09 -15.19
CA PRO A 90 -2.37 8.96 -14.94
C PRO A 90 -2.97 9.49 -16.25
N VAL A 91 -4.30 9.43 -16.35
CA VAL A 91 -5.07 9.85 -17.53
C VAL A 91 -6.23 10.78 -17.17
N GLY A 92 -6.66 11.64 -18.09
CA GLY A 92 -7.88 12.44 -17.92
C GLY A 92 -8.53 12.80 -19.24
N LEU A 93 -9.83 13.03 -19.23
CA LEU A 93 -10.70 13.21 -20.39
C LEU A 93 -11.05 14.69 -20.57
N TYR A 94 -11.14 15.16 -21.81
CA TYR A 94 -11.63 16.50 -22.14
C TYR A 94 -12.32 16.53 -23.51
N GLY A 95 -13.10 17.57 -23.75
CA GLY A 95 -13.91 17.72 -24.97
C GLY A 95 -15.29 17.03 -24.89
N PRO A 96 -16.12 17.20 -25.94
CA PRO A 96 -17.44 16.58 -26.02
C PRO A 96 -17.35 15.08 -26.29
N SER A 97 -18.36 14.29 -25.92
CA SER A 97 -18.33 12.82 -26.15
C SER A 97 -18.22 12.39 -27.62
N THR A 98 -18.65 13.25 -28.55
CA THR A 98 -18.51 13.03 -30.00
C THR A 98 -17.09 13.18 -30.51
N ASP A 99 -16.21 13.83 -29.72
CA ASP A 99 -14.82 14.09 -30.06
C ASP A 99 -13.95 14.11 -28.79
N ALA A 100 -14.09 13.05 -27.98
CA ALA A 100 -13.46 12.99 -26.67
C ALA A 100 -11.96 12.72 -26.80
N HIS A 101 -11.17 13.50 -26.07
CA HIS A 101 -9.71 13.40 -26.02
C HIS A 101 -9.25 13.00 -24.62
N VAL A 102 -8.14 12.26 -24.55
CA VAL A 102 -7.52 11.83 -23.31
C VAL A 102 -6.12 12.42 -23.22
N LEU A 103 -5.81 13.11 -22.12
CA LEU A 103 -4.44 13.43 -21.74
C LEU A 103 -3.86 12.28 -20.92
N ARG A 104 -2.63 11.89 -21.21
CA ARG A 104 -1.90 10.84 -20.49
C ARG A 104 -0.51 11.30 -20.09
N LEU A 105 -0.19 11.19 -18.80
CA LEU A 105 1.14 11.48 -18.26
C LEU A 105 2.00 10.20 -18.22
N GLN A 106 2.44 9.76 -19.40
CA GLN A 106 3.22 8.52 -19.54
C GLN A 106 4.67 8.68 -19.04
N ASN A 107 5.27 9.83 -19.29
CA ASN A 107 6.62 10.19 -18.87
C ASN A 107 6.64 11.61 -18.30
N ASP A 108 7.73 11.99 -17.61
CA ASP A 108 7.82 13.32 -16.99
C ASP A 108 8.16 14.43 -18.02
N ALA A 109 8.37 14.09 -19.29
CA ALA A 109 8.75 15.04 -20.34
C ALA A 109 7.56 15.63 -21.12
N ALA A 110 6.46 14.88 -21.26
CA ALA A 110 5.32 15.28 -22.09
C ALA A 110 3.99 14.64 -21.64
N LEU A 111 2.88 15.28 -22.04
CA LEU A 111 1.53 14.70 -22.00
C LEU A 111 1.16 14.19 -23.39
N ASP A 112 0.81 12.92 -23.51
CA ASP A 112 0.22 12.40 -24.75
C ASP A 112 -1.23 12.84 -24.86
N VAL A 113 -1.64 13.26 -26.05
CA VAL A 113 -3.03 13.56 -26.42
C VAL A 113 -3.54 12.41 -27.28
N LEU A 114 -4.45 11.62 -26.72
CA LEU A 114 -5.10 10.51 -27.38
C LEU A 114 -6.54 10.89 -27.75
N ARG A 115 -7.13 10.24 -28.75
CA ARG A 115 -8.53 10.38 -29.15
C ARG A 115 -9.28 9.08 -28.89
N VAL A 116 -10.50 9.18 -28.37
CA VAL A 116 -11.42 8.04 -28.27
C VAL A 116 -12.01 7.76 -29.65
N LYS A 117 -11.73 6.60 -30.23
CA LYS A 117 -12.18 6.21 -31.57
C LYS A 117 -12.75 4.80 -31.56
N GLY A 118 -14.08 4.71 -31.59
CA GLY A 118 -14.77 3.42 -31.42
C GLY A 118 -14.39 2.82 -30.07
N ASP A 119 -13.77 1.64 -30.11
CA ASP A 119 -13.39 0.86 -28.92
C ASP A 119 -11.91 1.03 -28.54
N GLU A 120 -11.17 1.93 -29.21
CA GLU A 120 -9.72 2.14 -29.03
C GLU A 120 -9.34 3.59 -28.68
N LEU A 121 -8.11 3.77 -28.15
CA LEU A 121 -7.47 5.07 -27.94
C LEU A 121 -6.33 5.29 -28.96
N GLU A 122 -6.47 6.28 -29.83
CA GLU A 122 -5.50 6.63 -30.89
C GLU A 122 -4.60 7.79 -30.45
N ASN A 123 -3.27 7.66 -30.50
CA ASN A 123 -2.35 8.76 -30.17
C ASN A 123 -2.28 9.79 -31.30
N LEU A 124 -2.56 11.06 -30.98
CA LEU A 124 -2.55 12.16 -31.94
C LEU A 124 -1.26 12.98 -31.89
N ARG A 125 -0.82 13.39 -30.69
CA ARG A 125 0.34 14.27 -30.47
C ARG A 125 0.80 14.20 -29.02
N SER A 126 1.93 14.82 -28.70
CA SER A 126 2.40 15.01 -27.32
C SER A 126 2.66 16.50 -27.04
N ILE A 127 2.27 16.98 -25.86
CA ILE A 127 2.49 18.33 -25.36
C ILE A 127 3.76 18.30 -24.48
N PRO A 128 4.87 18.94 -24.91
CA PRO A 128 6.07 19.03 -24.06
C PRO A 128 5.75 19.77 -22.77
N LEU A 129 6.26 19.27 -21.64
CA LEU A 129 6.09 19.90 -20.31
C LEU A 129 7.22 20.89 -19.99
N THR A 130 7.86 21.44 -21.02
CA THR A 130 8.94 22.43 -20.94
C THR A 130 8.45 23.80 -21.38
N GLY A 131 8.92 24.87 -20.73
CA GLY A 131 8.61 26.25 -21.14
C GLY A 131 7.51 26.94 -20.32
N ALA A 132 6.97 26.29 -19.30
CA ALA A 132 6.08 26.93 -18.33
C ALA A 132 6.82 27.99 -17.49
N THR A 133 6.11 29.02 -17.02
CA THR A 133 6.67 30.02 -16.08
C THR A 133 7.07 29.33 -14.79
N ARG A 134 8.36 29.36 -14.44
CA ARG A 134 8.83 28.73 -13.21
C ARG A 134 8.47 29.59 -11.99
N LEU A 135 7.79 28.99 -11.03
CA LEU A 135 7.49 29.60 -9.72
C LEU A 135 8.57 29.23 -8.70
N ASP A 136 8.57 29.95 -7.58
CA ASP A 136 9.46 29.67 -6.45
C ASP A 136 9.19 28.29 -5.86
N ALA A 137 10.25 27.58 -5.50
CA ALA A 137 10.13 26.25 -4.93
C ALA A 137 9.40 26.30 -3.58
N LEU A 138 8.52 25.32 -3.34
CA LEU A 138 7.75 25.18 -2.13
C LEU A 138 7.95 23.78 -1.56
N SER A 139 8.12 23.69 -0.24
CA SER A 139 8.20 22.42 0.48
C SER A 139 6.98 22.28 1.37
N VAL A 140 6.24 21.19 1.25
CA VAL A 140 4.97 20.99 1.96
C VAL A 140 4.91 19.60 2.58
N GLY A 141 4.58 19.55 3.88
CA GLY A 141 4.42 18.31 4.62
C GLY A 141 5.65 17.90 5.43
N PRO A 142 5.55 16.77 6.16
CA PRO A 142 6.58 16.33 7.09
C PRO A 142 7.87 15.97 6.34
N GLN A 143 9.01 16.41 6.87
CA GLN A 143 10.35 16.12 6.34
C GLN A 143 10.63 16.58 4.90
N ALA A 144 9.83 17.49 4.31
CA ALA A 144 10.06 18.06 2.97
C ALA A 144 11.38 18.88 2.85
N GLU A 145 12.08 19.11 3.97
CA GLU A 145 13.39 19.75 4.06
C GLU A 145 14.58 18.79 3.90
N ILE A 146 14.38 17.48 4.10
CA ILE A 146 15.42 16.48 3.86
C ILE A 146 15.43 16.21 2.37
N GLU A 147 16.52 16.52 1.65
CA GLU A 147 16.64 16.15 0.24
C GLU A 147 16.61 14.62 0.12
N PRO A 148 15.52 14.03 -0.39
CA PRO A 148 15.55 12.62 -0.71
C PRO A 148 16.52 12.49 -1.89
N ASP A 149 17.39 11.48 -1.90
CA ASP A 149 18.14 11.20 -3.12
C ASP A 149 17.14 10.81 -4.23
N ARG A 150 16.89 11.77 -5.14
CA ARG A 150 15.87 11.69 -6.19
C ARG A 150 16.15 10.63 -7.24
N THR A 151 17.35 10.02 -7.25
CA THR A 151 17.65 8.87 -8.11
C THR A 151 17.01 7.56 -7.61
N ARG A 152 16.46 7.56 -6.38
CA ARG A 152 16.08 6.35 -5.63
C ARG A 152 14.57 6.14 -5.43
N TYR A 153 13.75 7.11 -5.83
CA TYR A 153 12.29 7.06 -5.68
C TYR A 153 11.61 6.94 -7.05
N VAL A 154 10.65 6.02 -7.21
CA VAL A 154 9.76 6.08 -8.37
C VAL A 154 8.85 7.28 -8.18
N PRO A 155 8.76 8.09 -9.21
CA PRO A 155 8.52 9.50 -8.99
C PRO A 155 6.97 9.66 -9.01
N ARG A 156 6.39 10.35 -8.02
CA ARG A 156 4.92 10.42 -7.83
C ARG A 156 4.27 11.11 -9.02
N ARG A 157 3.36 10.43 -9.72
CA ARG A 157 2.61 11.02 -10.83
C ARG A 157 1.14 11.14 -10.51
N ALA A 158 0.56 12.31 -10.78
CA ALA A 158 -0.88 12.53 -10.72
C ALA A 158 -1.31 13.49 -11.83
N LEU A 159 -2.51 13.29 -12.35
CA LEU A 159 -3.08 14.14 -13.40
C LEU A 159 -4.54 14.45 -13.07
N ARG A 160 -4.91 15.73 -13.14
CA ARG A 160 -6.29 16.21 -13.12
C ARG A 160 -6.56 16.95 -14.42
N VAL A 161 -7.64 16.61 -15.10
CA VAL A 161 -8.04 17.24 -16.37
C VAL A 161 -9.48 17.70 -16.25
N MET A 162 -9.71 18.95 -16.65
CA MET A 162 -11.02 19.58 -16.74
C MET A 162 -11.62 19.36 -18.12
N PRO A 163 -12.96 19.42 -18.24
CA PRO A 163 -13.63 19.14 -19.51
C PRO A 163 -13.22 20.09 -20.66
N ASP A 164 -12.76 21.31 -20.33
CA ASP A 164 -12.24 22.30 -21.28
C ASP A 164 -10.75 22.14 -21.65
N GLY A 165 -10.11 21.05 -21.17
CA GLY A 165 -8.72 20.72 -21.46
C GLY A 165 -7.71 21.34 -20.49
N ARG A 166 -8.14 22.15 -19.51
CA ARG A 166 -7.24 22.61 -18.44
C ARG A 166 -6.75 21.42 -17.61
N PHE A 167 -5.49 21.42 -17.21
CA PHE A 167 -4.91 20.31 -16.48
C PHE A 167 -3.98 20.74 -15.34
N LEU A 168 -3.79 19.82 -14.39
CA LEU A 168 -2.71 19.81 -13.42
C LEU A 168 -1.98 18.48 -13.50
N ALA A 169 -0.69 18.53 -13.75
CA ALA A 169 0.18 17.38 -13.77
C ALA A 169 1.19 17.50 -12.62
N LEU A 170 1.13 16.59 -11.65
CA LEU A 170 2.24 16.36 -10.74
C LEU A 170 3.15 15.35 -11.43
N ARG A 171 4.32 15.82 -11.85
CA ARG A 171 5.37 14.98 -12.39
C ARG A 171 6.11 14.28 -11.28
N GLY A 172 6.80 13.22 -11.67
CA GLY A 172 7.55 12.43 -10.73
C GLY A 172 8.69 13.18 -10.01
N ASP A 173 9.29 14.19 -10.63
CA ASP A 173 10.35 15.01 -10.03
C ASP A 173 9.82 16.07 -9.05
N ASP A 174 8.61 15.85 -8.54
CA ASP A 174 7.89 16.73 -7.62
C ASP A 174 7.64 18.11 -8.21
N GLN A 175 7.40 18.17 -9.53
CA GLN A 175 7.03 19.40 -10.22
C GLN A 175 5.53 19.38 -10.55
N LEU A 176 4.79 20.32 -9.97
CA LEU A 176 3.39 20.56 -10.29
C LEU A 176 3.30 21.55 -11.46
N ILE A 177 2.68 21.13 -12.56
CA ILE A 177 2.53 21.93 -13.78
C ILE A 177 1.06 22.16 -14.08
N ALA A 178 0.72 23.38 -14.47
CA ALA A 178 -0.60 23.74 -14.97
C ALA A 178 -0.55 24.22 -16.43
N GLY A 179 -1.59 23.89 -17.17
CA GLY A 179 -1.74 24.32 -18.55
C GLY A 179 -3.12 23.97 -19.10
N GLN A 180 -3.27 24.12 -20.42
CA GLN A 180 -4.47 23.78 -21.16
C GLN A 180 -4.11 23.06 -22.45
N ALA A 181 -4.69 21.88 -22.65
CA ALA A 181 -4.67 21.19 -23.92
C ALA A 181 -5.85 21.66 -24.79
N SER A 182 -5.56 22.06 -26.01
CA SER A 182 -6.58 22.49 -26.96
C SER A 182 -7.13 21.31 -27.77
N LEU A 183 -8.35 21.45 -28.28
CA LEU A 183 -8.85 20.57 -29.34
C LEU A 183 -8.23 20.93 -30.69
N MET A 184 -7.75 22.16 -30.85
CA MET A 184 -7.04 22.61 -32.06
C MET A 184 -5.53 22.41 -31.88
N PRO A 185 -4.86 21.58 -32.70
CA PRO A 185 -3.42 21.39 -32.63
C PRO A 185 -2.66 22.73 -32.71
N GLY A 186 -1.63 22.90 -31.88
CA GLY A 186 -0.79 24.10 -31.87
C GLY A 186 -1.28 25.25 -30.96
N HIS A 187 -2.41 25.06 -30.28
CA HIS A 187 -2.95 26.01 -29.30
C HIS A 187 -2.88 25.50 -27.86
N ASP A 188 -1.96 24.57 -27.59
CA ASP A 188 -1.72 24.06 -26.25
C ASP A 188 -0.92 25.10 -25.44
N GLU A 189 -1.31 25.35 -24.20
CA GLU A 189 -0.70 26.37 -23.34
C GLU A 189 -0.12 25.73 -22.07
N LEU A 190 1.05 26.21 -21.65
CA LEU A 190 1.59 25.99 -20.31
C LEU A 190 1.62 27.32 -19.58
N TRP A 191 1.13 27.35 -18.34
CA TRP A 191 1.07 28.59 -17.58
C TRP A 191 2.23 28.69 -16.62
N TRP A 192 2.36 27.70 -15.74
CA TRP A 192 3.39 27.70 -14.72
C TRP A 192 3.83 26.30 -14.30
N ALA A 193 5.00 26.24 -13.69
CA ALA A 193 5.56 25.06 -13.06
C ALA A 193 6.07 25.41 -11.66
N LEU A 194 5.50 24.75 -10.65
CA LEU A 194 5.84 24.87 -9.24
C LEU A 194 6.70 23.66 -8.81
N PRO A 195 7.97 23.83 -8.45
CA PRO A 195 8.72 22.81 -7.74
C PRO A 195 8.11 22.61 -6.34
N LEU A 196 7.38 21.51 -6.13
CA LEU A 196 6.62 21.23 -4.91
C LEU A 196 7.21 20.00 -4.21
N ARG A 197 8.15 20.19 -3.29
CA ARG A 197 8.79 19.10 -2.52
C ARG A 197 7.80 18.50 -1.52
N LEU A 198 7.62 17.18 -1.55
CA LEU A 198 6.68 16.43 -0.71
C LEU A 198 7.37 15.18 -0.15
N HIS A 199 6.89 14.69 0.99
CA HIS A 199 7.29 13.38 1.48
C HIS A 199 6.89 12.27 0.47
N PRO A 200 7.67 11.20 0.25
CA PRO A 200 7.37 10.18 -0.76
C PRO A 200 6.04 9.44 -0.57
N PHE A 201 5.53 9.36 0.66
CA PHE A 201 4.32 8.58 0.98
C PHE A 201 3.04 9.38 1.22
N VAL A 202 3.10 10.72 1.34
CA VAL A 202 1.88 11.52 1.57
C VAL A 202 0.87 11.38 0.44
N THR A 203 -0.41 11.39 0.79
CA THR A 203 -1.48 11.34 -0.21
C THR A 203 -1.65 12.73 -0.83
N VAL A 204 -1.63 12.80 -2.17
CA VAL A 204 -1.88 14.05 -2.91
C VAL A 204 -3.17 13.95 -3.72
N ARG A 205 -3.98 14.99 -3.65
CA ARG A 205 -5.17 15.17 -4.49
C ARG A 205 -5.05 16.50 -5.24
N LEU A 206 -5.11 16.41 -6.57
CA LEU A 206 -5.13 17.58 -7.44
C LEU A 206 -6.57 17.99 -7.73
N VAL A 207 -6.87 19.27 -7.59
CA VAL A 207 -8.22 19.83 -7.77
C VAL A 207 -8.13 21.11 -8.61
N TRP A 208 -9.15 21.32 -9.44
CA TRP A 208 -9.34 22.53 -10.24
C TRP A 208 -10.67 23.16 -9.84
N VAL A 209 -10.67 24.45 -9.54
CA VAL A 209 -11.85 25.21 -9.11
C VAL A 209 -11.82 26.60 -9.75
N GLY A 210 -12.85 26.96 -10.51
CA GLY A 210 -12.85 28.22 -11.24
C GLY A 210 -11.60 28.34 -12.12
N GLU A 211 -10.81 29.41 -11.96
CA GLU A 211 -9.50 29.66 -12.61
C GLU A 211 -8.28 29.24 -11.75
N THR A 212 -8.50 28.50 -10.66
CA THR A 212 -7.49 28.26 -9.62
C THR A 212 -7.20 26.77 -9.45
N ALA A 213 -5.90 26.46 -9.33
CA ALA A 213 -5.39 25.13 -9.10
C ALA A 213 -5.15 24.87 -7.61
N TYR A 214 -5.41 23.65 -7.17
CA TYR A 214 -5.16 23.23 -5.80
C TYR A 214 -4.44 21.88 -5.76
N ALA A 215 -3.45 21.77 -4.88
CA ALA A 215 -2.86 20.51 -4.46
C ALA A 215 -3.11 20.30 -2.96
N VAL A 216 -3.91 19.29 -2.63
CA VAL A 216 -4.22 18.90 -1.26
C VAL A 216 -3.27 17.78 -0.86
N VAL A 217 -2.45 18.04 0.15
CA VAL A 217 -1.42 17.14 0.69
C VAL A 217 -1.87 16.67 2.07
N MET A 218 -2.09 15.37 2.22
CA MET A 218 -2.56 14.76 3.46
C MET A 218 -1.39 14.18 4.25
N ASP A 219 -1.24 14.65 5.49
CA ASP A 219 -0.33 14.11 6.51
C ASP A 219 -1.13 13.23 7.47
N HIS A 220 -1.17 11.94 7.16
CA HIS A 220 -1.93 10.94 7.92
C HIS A 220 -1.38 10.74 9.35
N ALA A 221 -0.11 11.06 9.61
CA ALA A 221 0.47 10.90 10.94
C ALA A 221 0.04 12.02 11.88
N ALA A 222 -0.11 13.24 11.35
CA ALA A 222 -0.51 14.42 12.10
C ALA A 222 -2.03 14.69 12.08
N ASP A 223 -2.81 13.94 11.30
CA ASP A 223 -4.22 14.22 11.02
C ASP A 223 -4.45 15.67 10.54
N VAL A 224 -3.62 16.09 9.58
CA VAL A 224 -3.62 17.43 9.01
C VAL A 224 -3.56 17.39 7.49
N ALA A 225 -4.30 18.29 6.84
CA ALA A 225 -4.20 18.55 5.41
C ALA A 225 -3.60 19.93 5.15
N ARG A 226 -2.67 19.98 4.18
CA ARG A 226 -2.08 21.20 3.65
C ARG A 226 -2.58 21.43 2.24
N ILE A 227 -3.16 22.59 1.98
CA ILE A 227 -3.76 22.96 0.70
C ILE A 227 -2.89 24.02 0.06
N VAL A 228 -2.24 23.67 -1.04
CA VAL A 228 -1.50 24.61 -1.89
C VAL A 228 -2.45 25.14 -2.94
N GLU A 229 -2.76 26.42 -2.86
CA GLU A 229 -3.52 27.16 -3.86
C GLU A 229 -2.56 27.87 -4.81
N VAL A 230 -2.77 27.72 -6.12
CA VAL A 230 -2.00 28.39 -7.15
C VAL A 230 -2.96 29.02 -8.17
N SER A 231 -2.94 30.34 -8.27
CA SER A 231 -3.75 31.04 -9.28
C SER A 231 -3.24 30.78 -10.69
N ARG A 232 -4.06 31.06 -11.71
CA ARG A 232 -3.63 30.98 -13.11
C ARG A 232 -2.39 31.84 -13.41
N THR A 233 -2.24 32.98 -12.74
CA THR A 233 -1.09 33.88 -12.92
C THR A 233 0.14 33.47 -12.11
N GLY A 234 0.04 32.42 -11.28
CA GLY A 234 1.17 31.85 -10.53
C GLY A 234 1.35 32.37 -9.10
N SER A 235 0.35 33.05 -8.51
CA SER A 235 0.39 33.40 -7.09
C SER A 235 0.12 32.17 -6.23
N VAL A 236 0.99 31.89 -5.26
CA VAL A 236 0.93 30.69 -4.41
C VAL A 236 0.50 31.07 -2.98
N GLN A 237 -0.45 30.31 -2.42
CA GLN A 237 -0.85 30.39 -1.01
C GLN A 237 -0.93 28.98 -0.41
N VAL A 238 -0.70 28.87 0.89
CA VAL A 238 -0.75 27.59 1.61
C VAL A 238 -1.63 27.73 2.84
N TYR A 239 -2.57 26.81 2.99
CA TYR A 239 -3.43 26.70 4.16
C TYR A 239 -3.22 25.36 4.84
N GLU A 240 -3.42 25.33 6.15
CA GLU A 240 -3.37 24.11 6.95
C GLU A 240 -4.68 23.97 7.71
N LEU A 241 -5.22 22.75 7.77
CA LEU A 241 -6.43 22.46 8.54
C LEU A 241 -6.45 21.01 9.05
N PRO A 242 -7.15 20.74 10.18
CA PRO A 242 -7.34 19.39 10.69
C PRO A 242 -8.11 18.53 9.69
N ALA A 243 -7.63 17.31 9.44
CA ALA A 243 -8.28 16.37 8.55
C ALA A 243 -7.80 14.95 8.83
N ILE A 244 -8.72 13.97 8.88
CA ILE A 244 -8.40 12.54 8.93
C ILE A 244 -8.52 11.86 7.56
N ALA A 245 -8.91 12.62 6.52
CA ALA A 245 -8.97 12.20 5.13
C ALA A 245 -8.76 13.41 4.21
N PRO A 246 -8.26 13.23 2.96
CA PRO A 246 -8.02 14.35 2.06
C PRO A 246 -9.27 15.22 1.84
N PRO A 247 -9.22 16.53 2.18
CA PRO A 247 -10.32 17.46 1.97
C PRO A 247 -10.74 17.58 0.50
N VAL A 248 -11.92 18.16 0.31
CA VAL A 248 -12.42 18.61 -1.01
C VAL A 248 -12.48 20.12 -1.03
N VAL A 249 -12.00 20.69 -2.13
CA VAL A 249 -12.08 22.12 -2.44
C VAL A 249 -13.05 22.30 -3.59
N THR A 250 -13.99 23.22 -3.45
CA THR A 250 -15.00 23.58 -4.45
C THR A 250 -15.02 25.10 -4.66
N GLU A 251 -15.82 25.59 -5.61
CA GLU A 251 -15.93 27.04 -5.89
C GLU A 251 -16.40 27.88 -4.70
N ARG A 252 -17.10 27.26 -3.75
CA ARG A 252 -17.71 27.95 -2.62
C ARG A 252 -17.28 27.44 -1.26
N ALA A 253 -16.63 26.29 -1.17
CA ALA A 253 -16.35 25.69 0.12
C ALA A 253 -15.14 24.76 0.12
N ILE A 254 -14.51 24.68 1.28
CA ILE A 254 -13.62 23.58 1.67
C ILE A 254 -14.42 22.65 2.58
N VAL A 255 -14.40 21.35 2.28
CA VAL A 255 -15.06 20.32 3.08
C VAL A 255 -14.02 19.32 3.55
N SER A 256 -13.93 19.11 4.86
CA SER A 256 -12.99 18.20 5.51
C SER A 256 -13.73 17.25 6.45
N GLN A 257 -13.25 16.02 6.57
CA GLN A 257 -13.62 15.15 7.67
C GLN A 257 -12.59 15.34 8.78
N VAL A 258 -13.00 15.92 9.90
CA VAL A 258 -12.11 16.30 11.02
C VAL A 258 -12.07 15.24 12.12
N SER A 259 -13.06 14.34 12.14
CA SER A 259 -13.09 13.15 12.98
C SER A 259 -13.90 12.06 12.27
N SER A 260 -13.90 10.84 12.80
CA SER A 260 -14.65 9.74 12.20
C SER A 260 -16.16 10.03 12.08
N ASP A 261 -16.70 10.93 12.91
CA ASP A 261 -18.13 11.23 12.98
C ASP A 261 -18.48 12.66 12.59
N THR A 262 -17.49 13.47 12.18
CA THR A 262 -17.70 14.89 11.99
C THR A 262 -17.14 15.36 10.66
N ILE A 263 -18.02 15.98 9.86
CA ILE A 263 -17.65 16.71 8.66
C ILE A 263 -17.76 18.19 8.95
N TRP A 264 -16.71 18.93 8.57
CA TRP A 264 -16.63 20.37 8.66
C TRP A 264 -16.62 20.98 7.26
N ARG A 265 -17.40 22.03 7.05
CA ARG A 265 -17.48 22.80 5.81
C ARG A 265 -17.21 24.26 6.11
N ARG A 266 -16.23 24.87 5.46
CA ARG A 266 -16.01 26.31 5.44
C ARG A 266 -16.47 26.89 4.12
N ASP A 267 -17.39 27.84 4.17
CA ASP A 267 -17.78 28.63 3.01
C ASP A 267 -16.73 29.72 2.73
N LEU A 268 -16.18 29.73 1.51
CA LEU A 268 -15.09 30.62 1.12
C LEU A 268 -15.54 32.05 0.81
N ILE A 269 -16.84 32.28 0.62
CA ILE A 269 -17.38 33.61 0.32
C ILE A 269 -17.78 34.32 1.61
N SER A 270 -18.56 33.64 2.46
CA SER A 270 -19.08 34.19 3.71
C SER A 270 -18.14 34.01 4.90
N GLY A 271 -17.18 33.08 4.80
CA GLY A 271 -16.31 32.68 5.91
C GLY A 271 -17.04 31.86 6.99
N HIS A 272 -18.29 31.47 6.76
CA HIS A 272 -19.07 30.72 7.75
C HIS A 272 -18.68 29.24 7.77
N ASP A 273 -18.52 28.71 8.97
CA ASP A 273 -18.24 27.30 9.21
C ASP A 273 -19.53 26.55 9.59
N ALA A 274 -19.77 25.42 8.94
CA ALA A 274 -20.84 24.47 9.25
C ALA A 274 -20.25 23.12 9.66
N VAL A 275 -20.90 22.45 10.60
CA VAL A 275 -20.48 21.14 11.12
C VAL A 275 -21.64 20.17 10.99
N PHE A 276 -21.35 18.96 10.51
CA PHE A 276 -22.32 17.91 10.31
C PHE A 276 -21.91 16.63 11.05
N ASP A 277 -22.85 16.07 11.80
CA ASP A 277 -22.71 14.77 12.45
C ASP A 277 -23.05 13.64 11.47
N VAL A 278 -22.09 12.74 11.27
CA VAL A 278 -22.23 11.52 10.45
C VAL A 278 -22.06 10.24 11.25
N GLY A 279 -21.96 10.30 12.57
CA GLY A 279 -21.69 9.16 13.44
C GLY A 279 -22.78 8.09 13.41
N ALA A 280 -24.03 8.46 13.10
CA ALA A 280 -25.12 7.50 12.90
C ALA A 280 -24.98 6.65 11.63
N TYR A 281 -24.19 7.11 10.65
CA TYR A 281 -24.01 6.45 9.35
C TYR A 281 -22.67 5.73 9.22
N ASN A 282 -21.72 5.99 10.13
CA ASN A 282 -20.36 5.46 10.01
C ASN A 282 -20.19 4.00 10.46
N PRO A 283 -20.95 3.44 11.41
CA PRO A 283 -20.87 2.01 11.75
C PRO A 283 -21.23 1.11 10.56
N HIS A 284 -20.47 0.03 10.37
CA HIS A 284 -20.76 -0.92 9.29
C HIS A 284 -22.10 -1.65 9.53
N PRO A 285 -23.02 -1.70 8.55
CA PRO A 285 -24.35 -2.30 8.73
C PRO A 285 -24.36 -3.84 8.79
N GLY A 286 -23.30 -4.48 8.32
CA GLY A 286 -23.09 -5.94 8.40
C GLY A 286 -22.80 -6.47 9.82
N PRO A 287 -23.09 -7.75 10.09
CA PRO A 287 -22.83 -8.37 11.39
C PRO A 287 -21.34 -8.37 11.72
N ALA A 288 -21.04 -8.27 13.02
CA ALA A 288 -19.70 -8.43 13.57
C ALA A 288 -19.08 -9.77 13.14
N VAL A 289 -17.76 -9.78 12.94
CA VAL A 289 -17.05 -11.00 12.56
C VAL A 289 -16.81 -11.80 13.82
N ASP A 290 -17.13 -13.11 13.78
CA ASP A 290 -16.80 -14.00 14.90
C ASP A 290 -15.27 -14.03 15.11
N PRO A 291 -14.76 -13.60 16.29
CA PRO A 291 -13.34 -13.63 16.62
C PRO A 291 -12.68 -14.99 16.39
N ALA A 292 -13.44 -16.09 16.54
CA ALA A 292 -12.94 -17.45 16.35
C ALA A 292 -12.57 -17.79 14.91
N LEU A 293 -12.98 -16.96 13.93
CA LEU A 293 -12.64 -17.15 12.52
C LEU A 293 -11.26 -16.62 12.15
N PHE A 294 -10.65 -15.78 13.00
CA PHE A 294 -9.29 -15.29 12.78
C PHE A 294 -8.26 -16.32 13.25
N LYS A 295 -7.22 -16.57 12.45
CA LYS A 295 -6.04 -17.29 12.92
C LYS A 295 -5.21 -16.34 13.80
N GLY A 296 -5.30 -16.50 15.11
CA GLY A 296 -4.59 -15.68 16.09
C GLY A 296 -5.52 -14.77 16.89
N GLU A 297 -5.01 -13.64 17.37
CA GLU A 297 -5.84 -12.66 18.10
C GLU A 297 -6.72 -11.87 17.12
N ALA A 298 -8.04 -11.98 17.33
CA ALA A 298 -9.00 -11.20 16.56
C ALA A 298 -8.73 -9.71 16.77
N PRO A 299 -8.72 -8.91 15.69
CA PRO A 299 -8.55 -7.47 15.84
C PRO A 299 -9.72 -6.88 16.63
N ALA A 300 -9.44 -5.84 17.42
CA ALA A 300 -10.50 -4.99 17.93
C ALA A 300 -11.23 -4.35 16.73
N GLU A 301 -12.55 -4.47 16.68
CA GLU A 301 -13.34 -3.91 15.59
C GLU A 301 -13.17 -2.38 15.55
N PRO A 302 -12.68 -1.80 14.45
CA PRO A 302 -12.64 -0.35 14.30
C PRO A 302 -14.10 0.11 14.15
N THR A 303 -14.63 0.72 15.20
CA THR A 303 -16.05 1.09 15.22
C THR A 303 -16.35 2.24 14.26
N ARG A 304 -15.34 3.05 13.90
CA ARG A 304 -15.49 4.30 13.14
C ARG A 304 -14.18 4.64 12.40
N LEU A 305 -14.26 4.88 11.10
CA LEU A 305 -13.10 5.20 10.24
C LEU A 305 -13.42 6.38 9.32
N PRO A 306 -12.39 7.07 8.76
CA PRO A 306 -12.60 8.10 7.77
C PRO A 306 -13.32 7.54 6.53
N GLY A 307 -14.38 8.23 6.11
CA GLY A 307 -15.04 7.97 4.83
C GLY A 307 -14.47 8.84 3.72
N HIS A 308 -15.26 9.01 2.67
CA HIS A 308 -14.97 9.91 1.56
C HIS A 308 -15.98 11.04 1.52
N VAL A 309 -15.49 12.27 1.48
CA VAL A 309 -16.31 13.48 1.35
C VAL A 309 -16.17 14.06 -0.05
N ASP A 310 -17.27 14.58 -0.58
CA ASP A 310 -17.31 15.37 -1.82
C ASP A 310 -18.39 16.46 -1.72
N ALA A 311 -18.33 17.47 -2.57
CA ALA A 311 -19.26 18.59 -2.50
C ALA A 311 -19.54 19.24 -3.86
N LEU A 312 -20.78 19.71 -4.01
CA LEU A 312 -21.22 20.47 -5.18
C LEU A 312 -22.17 21.59 -4.74
N GLY A 313 -21.73 22.84 -4.91
CA GLY A 313 -22.44 24.00 -4.38
C GLY A 313 -22.59 23.90 -2.87
N ASP A 314 -23.83 23.91 -2.38
CA ASP A 314 -24.11 23.77 -0.95
C ASP A 314 -24.20 22.31 -0.49
N ARG A 315 -24.37 21.36 -1.42
CA ARG A 315 -24.56 19.95 -1.08
C ARG A 315 -23.25 19.29 -0.71
N VAL A 316 -23.26 18.59 0.43
CA VAL A 316 -22.17 17.76 0.91
C VAL A 316 -22.57 16.30 0.80
N LEU A 317 -21.75 15.51 0.13
CA LEU A 317 -21.91 14.07 -0.06
C LEU A 317 -20.87 13.35 0.77
N PHE A 318 -21.32 12.36 1.53
CA PHE A 318 -20.47 11.51 2.34
C PHE A 318 -20.69 10.04 1.97
N VAL A 319 -19.61 9.34 1.69
CA VAL A 319 -19.62 7.88 1.59
C VAL A 319 -18.87 7.37 2.82
N PRO A 320 -19.55 6.72 3.78
CA PRO A 320 -18.89 6.07 4.90
C PRO A 320 -17.79 5.12 4.40
N TRP A 321 -16.78 4.85 5.23
CA TRP A 321 -15.65 3.97 4.89
C TRP A 321 -16.08 2.61 4.33
N HIS A 322 -17.26 2.13 4.73
CA HIS A 322 -17.82 0.86 4.27
C HIS A 322 -18.46 0.89 2.88
N GLY A 323 -18.79 2.06 2.32
CA GLY A 323 -19.27 2.19 0.94
C GLY A 323 -20.64 1.57 0.63
N GLU A 324 -21.39 1.11 1.64
CA GLU A 324 -22.72 0.47 1.48
C GLU A 324 -23.84 1.48 1.16
N CYS A 325 -23.65 2.74 1.53
CA CYS A 325 -24.59 3.81 1.26
C CYS A 325 -23.85 5.12 0.96
N VAL A 326 -24.61 6.08 0.44
CA VAL A 326 -24.22 7.49 0.34
C VAL A 326 -25.13 8.31 1.24
N VAL A 327 -24.58 9.31 1.90
CA VAL A 327 -25.34 10.27 2.71
C VAL A 327 -25.24 11.64 2.05
N VAL A 328 -26.38 12.22 1.71
CA VAL A 328 -26.48 13.66 1.40
C VAL A 328 -26.60 14.37 2.74
N VAL A 329 -25.47 14.87 3.23
CA VAL A 329 -25.32 15.30 4.63
C VAL A 329 -26.16 16.53 4.94
N THR A 330 -26.31 17.43 3.97
CA THR A 330 -27.13 18.65 4.12
C THR A 330 -28.61 18.37 4.31
N ASP A 331 -29.09 17.25 3.76
CA ASP A 331 -30.51 16.91 3.71
C ASP A 331 -30.81 15.70 4.62
N HIS A 332 -29.80 15.22 5.37
CA HIS A 332 -29.82 14.00 6.17
C HIS A 332 -30.35 12.77 5.41
N GLN A 333 -30.16 12.73 4.09
CA GLN A 333 -30.72 11.70 3.24
C GLN A 333 -29.73 10.56 3.05
N ARG A 334 -30.08 9.36 3.55
CA ARG A 334 -29.34 8.12 3.28
C ARG A 334 -29.84 7.47 1.99
N LEU A 335 -28.91 7.12 1.11
CA LEU A 335 -29.15 6.49 -0.17
C LEU A 335 -28.42 5.14 -0.23
N ASP A 336 -29.18 4.05 -0.21
CA ASP A 336 -28.59 2.71 -0.31
C ASP A 336 -27.98 2.47 -1.69
N ARG A 337 -26.76 1.93 -1.72
CA ARG A 337 -26.02 1.69 -2.96
C ARG A 337 -26.53 0.46 -3.72
N GLY A 338 -27.20 -0.46 -3.02
CA GLY A 338 -27.68 -1.72 -3.59
C GLY A 338 -26.57 -2.74 -3.86
N LEU A 339 -25.51 -2.75 -3.04
CA LEU A 339 -24.50 -3.81 -3.10
C LEU A 339 -25.13 -5.18 -2.77
N PRO A 340 -24.60 -6.30 -3.29
CA PRO A 340 -25.12 -7.63 -2.98
C PRO A 340 -25.14 -7.88 -1.46
N PRO A 341 -26.27 -8.31 -0.86
CA PRO A 341 -26.38 -8.47 0.58
C PRO A 341 -25.64 -9.70 1.12
N GLY A 342 -25.45 -10.76 0.30
CA GLY A 342 -24.81 -12.01 0.71
C GLY A 342 -23.42 -11.85 1.35
N PRO A 343 -22.46 -11.15 0.70
CA PRO A 343 -21.12 -10.98 1.24
C PRO A 343 -20.96 -9.79 2.21
N ILE A 344 -22.03 -9.24 2.80
CA ILE A 344 -21.93 -8.03 3.65
C ILE A 344 -21.02 -8.21 4.87
N GLY A 345 -21.09 -9.36 5.56
CA GLY A 345 -20.20 -9.67 6.69
C GLY A 345 -18.76 -9.89 6.24
N PHE A 346 -18.56 -10.44 5.05
CA PHE A 346 -17.22 -10.60 4.47
C PHE A 346 -16.60 -9.25 4.08
N ARG A 347 -17.38 -8.34 3.46
CA ARG A 347 -16.93 -6.97 3.16
C ARG A 347 -16.54 -6.21 4.42
N ARG A 348 -17.33 -6.35 5.50
CA ARG A 348 -16.99 -5.79 6.81
C ARG A 348 -15.62 -6.29 7.28
N ALA A 349 -15.44 -7.61 7.34
CA ALA A 349 -14.20 -8.23 7.78
C ALA A 349 -12.98 -7.74 7.00
N LEU A 350 -13.10 -7.67 5.67
CA LEU A 350 -12.04 -7.17 4.81
C LEU A 350 -11.65 -5.73 5.18
N LEU A 351 -12.63 -4.83 5.25
CA LEU A 351 -12.36 -3.42 5.48
C LEU A 351 -11.83 -3.14 6.89
N GLU A 352 -12.32 -3.85 7.90
CA GLU A 352 -11.80 -3.75 9.28
C GLU A 352 -10.34 -4.22 9.36
N HIS A 353 -9.97 -5.24 8.58
CA HIS A 353 -8.58 -5.70 8.49
C HIS A 353 -7.67 -4.66 7.82
N PHE A 354 -8.11 -4.03 6.73
CA PHE A 354 -7.39 -2.92 6.10
C PHE A 354 -7.22 -1.72 7.04
N ALA A 355 -8.24 -1.43 7.83
CA ALA A 355 -8.19 -0.35 8.80
C ALA A 355 -7.12 -0.59 9.87
N ARG A 356 -7.06 -1.79 10.44
CA ARG A 356 -6.00 -2.17 11.40
C ARG A 356 -4.61 -1.99 10.79
N VAL A 357 -4.40 -2.49 9.57
CA VAL A 357 -3.12 -2.35 8.89
C VAL A 357 -2.80 -0.86 8.66
N ASN A 358 -3.78 -0.04 8.32
CA ASN A 358 -3.57 1.40 8.17
C ASN A 358 -3.25 2.13 9.49
N GLU A 359 -3.79 1.70 10.63
CA GLU A 359 -3.36 2.23 11.94
C GLU A 359 -1.87 1.96 12.17
N GLY A 360 -1.42 0.72 11.90
CA GLY A 360 0.00 0.38 11.99
C GLY A 360 0.88 1.14 11.00
N LEU A 361 0.39 1.43 9.79
CA LEU A 361 1.12 2.21 8.78
C LEU A 361 1.09 3.72 8.98
N ARG A 362 0.15 4.23 9.80
CA ARG A 362 -0.07 5.66 10.01
C ARG A 362 1.21 6.43 10.37
N PRO A 363 2.09 5.96 11.29
CA PRO A 363 3.33 6.67 11.61
C PRO A 363 4.29 6.82 10.42
N LEU A 364 4.19 5.96 9.42
CA LEU A 364 4.97 6.02 8.17
C LEU A 364 4.28 6.86 7.08
N GLN A 365 3.09 7.42 7.37
CA GLN A 365 2.24 8.17 6.45
C GLN A 365 1.79 7.38 5.22
N VAL A 366 1.85 6.05 5.30
CA VAL A 366 1.42 5.14 4.24
C VAL A 366 -0.04 4.75 4.47
N GLN A 367 -0.81 4.70 3.39
CA GLN A 367 -2.18 4.20 3.41
C GLN A 367 -2.31 3.08 2.38
N SER A 368 -2.70 1.89 2.86
CA SER A 368 -3.19 0.79 2.02
C SER A 368 -4.70 0.85 1.90
N ALA A 369 -5.25 0.22 0.87
CA ALA A 369 -6.70 0.09 0.75
C ALA A 369 -7.07 -1.09 -0.15
N LEU A 370 -8.32 -1.52 -0.03
CA LEU A 370 -8.88 -2.55 -0.88
C LEU A 370 -8.95 -2.03 -2.32
N ALA A 371 -8.26 -2.71 -3.25
CA ALA A 371 -8.20 -2.35 -4.66
C ALA A 371 -9.43 -2.85 -5.45
N HIS A 372 -9.88 -4.06 -5.15
CA HIS A 372 -11.04 -4.67 -5.79
C HIS A 372 -11.50 -5.88 -5.00
N LEU A 373 -12.78 -6.22 -5.19
CA LEU A 373 -13.39 -7.45 -4.73
C LEU A 373 -14.09 -8.11 -5.92
N ASP A 374 -13.39 -9.04 -6.58
CA ASP A 374 -13.92 -9.77 -7.73
C ASP A 374 -14.93 -10.82 -7.21
N ILE A 375 -16.20 -10.73 -7.62
CA ILE A 375 -17.21 -11.74 -7.26
C ILE A 375 -17.19 -12.84 -8.30
N HIS A 376 -16.73 -14.04 -7.94
CA HIS A 376 -16.71 -15.17 -8.88
C HIS A 376 -18.15 -15.67 -9.16
N PRO A 377 -18.58 -15.80 -10.43
CA PRO A 377 -19.97 -16.05 -10.77
C PRO A 377 -20.48 -17.47 -10.44
N ARG A 378 -19.58 -18.44 -10.23
CA ARG A 378 -19.93 -19.86 -9.99
C ARG A 378 -19.52 -20.41 -8.64
N TYR A 379 -18.61 -19.74 -7.96
CA TYR A 379 -18.02 -20.21 -6.71
C TYR A 379 -18.04 -19.05 -5.74
N PRO A 380 -18.31 -19.28 -4.45
CA PRO A 380 -18.24 -18.22 -3.46
C PRO A 380 -16.78 -17.92 -3.08
N SER A 381 -15.83 -18.04 -4.01
CA SER A 381 -14.47 -17.56 -3.85
C SER A 381 -14.40 -16.12 -4.34
N LEU A 382 -13.90 -15.22 -3.52
CA LEU A 382 -13.76 -13.80 -3.84
C LEU A 382 -12.28 -13.45 -3.94
N PRO A 383 -11.68 -13.44 -5.15
CA PRO A 383 -10.39 -12.80 -5.34
C PRO A 383 -10.49 -11.33 -4.93
N CYS A 384 -9.49 -10.86 -4.20
CA CYS A 384 -9.40 -9.46 -3.84
C CYS A 384 -7.98 -8.97 -4.11
N GLY A 385 -7.81 -7.65 -4.25
CA GLY A 385 -6.49 -7.06 -4.32
C GLY A 385 -6.34 -5.99 -3.25
N ALA A 386 -5.14 -5.84 -2.72
CA ALA A 386 -4.76 -4.63 -2.02
C ALA A 386 -4.04 -3.69 -2.99
N TRP A 387 -4.28 -2.41 -2.77
CA TRP A 387 -3.51 -1.35 -3.33
C TRP A 387 -2.56 -0.82 -2.26
N LEU A 388 -1.32 -0.59 -2.67
CA LEU A 388 -0.33 0.17 -1.93
C LEU A 388 0.20 1.28 -2.84
N PRO A 389 0.56 2.44 -2.27
CA PRO A 389 1.38 3.38 -3.01
C PRO A 389 2.67 2.66 -3.42
N TRP A 390 3.27 3.10 -4.52
CA TRP A 390 4.57 2.55 -4.88
C TRP A 390 5.58 2.86 -3.75
N LEU A 391 6.30 1.83 -3.31
CA LEU A 391 7.25 1.92 -2.21
C LEU A 391 8.69 1.96 -2.75
N PRO A 392 9.55 2.84 -2.21
CA PRO A 392 10.96 2.89 -2.57
C PRO A 392 11.64 1.55 -2.31
N PRO A 393 12.69 1.21 -3.09
CA PRO A 393 13.47 0.01 -2.91
C PRO A 393 14.44 0.14 -1.72
N THR A 394 13.89 0.44 -0.55
CA THR A 394 14.57 0.55 0.74
C THR A 394 14.10 -0.58 1.66
N PHE A 395 14.83 -0.80 2.75
CA PHE A 395 14.40 -1.77 3.77
C PHE A 395 13.05 -1.38 4.40
N GLU A 396 12.77 -0.08 4.56
CA GLU A 396 11.44 0.42 4.98
C GLU A 396 10.34 -0.01 3.99
N GLY A 397 10.56 0.14 2.68
CA GLY A 397 9.62 -0.32 1.66
C GLY A 397 9.37 -1.83 1.70
N LEU A 398 10.42 -2.63 1.97
CA LEU A 398 10.29 -4.08 2.17
C LEU A 398 9.48 -4.41 3.42
N LEU A 399 9.71 -3.73 4.54
CA LEU A 399 8.97 -3.94 5.78
C LEU A 399 7.50 -3.54 5.62
N ILE A 400 7.19 -2.41 4.99
CA ILE A 400 5.81 -1.99 4.67
C ILE A 400 5.13 -3.05 3.79
N THR A 401 5.82 -3.56 2.76
CA THR A 401 5.30 -4.62 1.90
C THR A 401 5.01 -5.88 2.70
N SER A 402 5.91 -6.28 3.60
CA SER A 402 5.72 -7.47 4.44
C SER A 402 4.60 -7.29 5.45
N TYR A 403 4.52 -6.12 6.09
CA TYR A 403 3.45 -5.80 7.03
C TYR A 403 2.08 -5.82 6.35
N THR A 404 1.99 -5.32 5.12
CA THR A 404 0.75 -5.33 4.35
C THR A 404 0.41 -6.72 3.79
N ARG A 405 1.40 -7.60 3.62
CA ARG A 405 1.13 -9.04 3.38
C ARG A 405 0.46 -9.71 4.58
N LYS A 406 0.44 -9.13 5.79
CA LYS A 406 -0.48 -9.59 6.85
C LYS A 406 -1.95 -9.55 6.39
N LEU A 407 -2.31 -8.72 5.39
CA LEU A 407 -3.63 -8.78 4.74
C LEU A 407 -3.89 -10.13 4.04
N ILE A 408 -2.84 -10.74 3.51
CA ILE A 408 -2.83 -12.01 2.77
C ILE A 408 -2.82 -13.17 3.76
N GLU A 409 -1.91 -13.18 4.72
CA GLU A 409 -1.62 -14.41 5.48
C GLU A 409 -2.59 -14.68 6.64
N TYR A 410 -3.30 -13.65 7.12
CA TYR A 410 -4.21 -13.76 8.27
C TYR A 410 -5.65 -14.16 7.90
N MET A 411 -6.03 -14.13 6.61
CA MET A 411 -7.43 -14.30 6.21
C MET A 411 -7.72 -15.64 5.53
N GLU A 412 -7.55 -16.77 6.23
CA GLU A 412 -8.35 -17.98 5.89
C GLU A 412 -9.83 -17.82 6.33
N LEU A 413 -10.40 -16.62 6.11
CA LEU A 413 -11.75 -16.30 6.52
C LEU A 413 -12.74 -16.94 5.54
N ARG A 414 -13.57 -17.84 6.08
CA ARG A 414 -14.78 -18.32 5.43
C ARG A 414 -15.98 -17.71 6.15
N ILE A 415 -16.63 -16.71 5.55
CA ILE A 415 -17.76 -16.00 6.15
C ILE A 415 -18.97 -16.13 5.22
N GLY A 416 -20.08 -16.65 5.73
CA GLY A 416 -21.33 -16.74 4.97
C GLY A 416 -21.23 -17.56 3.67
N GLY A 417 -20.36 -18.59 3.65
CA GLY A 417 -20.08 -19.39 2.46
C GLY A 417 -19.04 -18.79 1.52
N TYR A 418 -18.64 -17.52 1.73
CA TYR A 418 -17.61 -16.86 0.95
C TYR A 418 -16.22 -17.16 1.51
N SER A 419 -15.27 -17.45 0.63
CA SER A 419 -13.87 -17.61 0.98
C SER A 419 -13.00 -16.71 0.12
N TRP A 420 -11.84 -16.36 0.63
CA TRP A 420 -10.82 -15.73 -0.18
C TRP A 420 -10.21 -16.75 -1.17
N GLY A 421 -9.91 -16.30 -2.40
CA GLY A 421 -9.44 -17.15 -3.50
C GLY A 421 -8.00 -16.89 -3.97
N SER A 422 -7.61 -15.62 -4.06
CA SER A 422 -6.25 -15.17 -4.41
C SER A 422 -6.10 -13.69 -4.08
N PHE A 423 -4.87 -13.23 -3.85
CA PHE A 423 -4.56 -11.82 -3.61
C PHE A 423 -3.52 -11.30 -4.59
N SER A 424 -3.83 -10.17 -5.21
CA SER A 424 -2.88 -9.38 -5.98
C SER A 424 -2.55 -8.11 -5.22
N GLY A 425 -1.25 -7.86 -5.03
CA GLY A 425 -0.77 -6.55 -4.57
C GLY A 425 -0.48 -5.67 -5.79
N VAL A 426 -1.04 -4.47 -5.81
CA VAL A 426 -0.66 -3.43 -6.77
C VAL A 426 0.22 -2.43 -6.05
N GLY A 427 1.48 -2.32 -6.46
CA GLY A 427 2.45 -1.39 -5.88
C GLY A 427 3.36 -2.04 -4.84
N GLY A 428 4.59 -2.36 -5.23
CA GLY A 428 5.61 -2.90 -4.35
C GLY A 428 6.82 -3.36 -5.18
N GLY A 429 7.91 -2.61 -5.11
CA GLY A 429 9.20 -3.05 -5.64
C GLY A 429 9.80 -4.09 -4.68
N GLY A 430 10.06 -5.31 -5.16
CA GLY A 430 10.56 -6.41 -4.33
C GLY A 430 12.09 -6.44 -4.16
N TRP A 431 12.73 -5.27 -4.02
CA TRP A 431 14.18 -5.16 -3.94
C TRP A 431 14.60 -4.01 -3.04
N CYS A 432 15.58 -4.25 -2.16
CA CYS A 432 16.29 -3.22 -1.42
C CYS A 432 17.63 -2.96 -2.10
N TYR A 433 17.86 -1.75 -2.61
CA TYR A 433 19.13 -1.36 -3.25
C TYR A 433 19.96 -0.42 -2.37
N GLU A 434 19.40 0.04 -1.25
CA GLU A 434 20.02 1.05 -0.41
C GLU A 434 20.38 0.53 0.98
N ARG A 435 21.57 0.91 1.43
CA ARG A 435 22.06 0.53 2.75
C ARG A 435 21.32 1.28 3.85
N THR A 436 20.69 0.54 4.75
CA THR A 436 19.99 1.05 5.92
C THR A 436 20.97 1.22 7.08
N ASP A 437 21.01 2.43 7.63
CA ASP A 437 21.84 2.78 8.79
C ASP A 437 21.14 2.46 10.12
N GLU A 438 21.89 2.62 11.22
CA GLU A 438 21.42 2.32 12.58
C GLU A 438 20.25 3.21 13.00
N ALA A 439 20.30 4.52 12.69
CA ALA A 439 19.25 5.47 13.07
C ALA A 439 17.92 5.16 12.36
N THR A 440 17.99 4.83 11.07
CA THR A 440 16.84 4.40 10.28
C THR A 440 16.30 3.07 10.82
N MET A 441 17.18 2.09 11.08
CA MET A 441 16.75 0.82 11.66
C MET A 441 16.11 1.00 13.04
N ALA A 442 16.63 1.86 13.91
CA ALA A 442 16.05 2.14 15.22
C ALA A 442 14.64 2.71 15.11
N ARG A 443 14.42 3.66 14.20
CA ARG A 443 13.07 4.16 13.88
C ARG A 443 12.15 3.05 13.38
N LEU A 444 12.64 2.17 12.50
CA LEU A 444 11.86 1.07 11.96
C LEU A 444 11.53 0.01 13.01
N VAL A 445 12.46 -0.32 13.91
CA VAL A 445 12.19 -1.24 15.04
C VAL A 445 11.18 -0.64 16.00
N GLN A 446 11.32 0.64 16.37
CA GLN A 446 10.34 1.33 17.19
C GLN A 446 8.95 1.33 16.54
N TRP A 447 8.87 1.55 15.23
CA TRP A 447 7.63 1.42 14.48
C TRP A 447 7.08 -0.02 14.52
N MET A 448 7.90 -1.04 14.28
CA MET A 448 7.51 -2.45 14.36
C MET A 448 6.97 -2.84 15.74
N MET A 449 7.55 -2.29 16.81
CA MET A 449 7.06 -2.47 18.19
C MET A 449 5.64 -1.91 18.36
N VAL A 450 5.40 -0.68 17.89
CA VAL A 450 4.08 -0.02 17.97
C VAL A 450 3.05 -0.70 17.06
N ALA A 451 3.47 -1.16 15.87
CA ALA A 451 2.63 -1.81 14.88
C ALA A 451 2.34 -3.30 15.20
N ASP A 452 2.89 -3.82 16.31
CA ASP A 452 2.86 -5.23 16.71
C ASP A 452 3.28 -6.15 15.56
N MET A 453 4.43 -5.83 14.97
CA MET A 453 5.09 -6.60 13.91
C MET A 453 6.41 -7.15 14.43
N ALA A 454 6.63 -8.46 14.35
CA ALA A 454 7.95 -9.02 14.60
C ALA A 454 8.79 -8.91 13.31
N PRO A 455 10.11 -8.60 13.37
CA PRO A 455 10.90 -8.43 12.15
C PRO A 455 10.95 -9.71 11.30
N THR A 456 10.90 -10.87 11.95
CA THR A 456 10.84 -12.18 11.31
C THR A 456 9.55 -12.45 10.55
N GLU A 457 8.54 -11.58 10.63
CA GLU A 457 7.36 -11.65 9.77
C GLU A 457 7.62 -11.10 8.35
N ALA A 458 8.76 -10.42 8.13
CA ALA A 458 9.26 -10.06 6.79
C ALA A 458 10.16 -11.15 6.19
N ASP A 459 9.89 -12.41 6.53
CA ASP A 459 10.77 -13.56 6.36
C ASP A 459 11.28 -13.74 4.93
N ARG A 460 10.41 -13.73 3.92
CA ARG A 460 10.78 -14.00 2.53
C ARG A 460 11.74 -12.95 1.98
N ASP A 461 11.52 -11.68 2.34
CA ASP A 461 12.35 -10.58 1.85
C ASP A 461 13.69 -10.52 2.60
N ILE A 462 13.70 -10.84 3.91
CA ILE A 462 14.92 -11.01 4.70
C ILE A 462 15.72 -12.23 4.24
N GLU A 463 15.09 -13.40 4.07
CA GLU A 463 15.69 -14.64 3.60
C GLU A 463 16.38 -14.44 2.25
N ARG A 464 15.72 -13.74 1.32
CA ARG A 464 16.31 -13.40 0.03
C ARG A 464 17.52 -12.46 0.17
N MET A 465 17.40 -11.40 0.96
CA MET A 465 18.49 -10.42 1.18
C MET A 465 19.73 -11.11 1.75
N TYR A 466 19.55 -11.93 2.80
CA TYR A 466 20.64 -12.68 3.39
C TYR A 466 21.16 -13.79 2.46
N GLY A 467 20.28 -14.48 1.73
CA GLY A 467 20.68 -15.47 0.73
C GLY A 467 21.59 -14.88 -0.36
N ASP A 468 21.26 -13.69 -0.88
CA ASP A 468 22.07 -12.95 -1.84
C ASP A 468 23.42 -12.50 -1.22
N ALA A 469 23.44 -12.08 0.05
CA ALA A 469 24.65 -11.70 0.76
C ALA A 469 25.59 -12.88 1.05
N MET A 470 25.03 -14.00 1.50
CA MET A 470 25.76 -15.21 1.89
C MET A 470 26.14 -16.08 0.69
N GLY A 471 25.51 -15.86 -0.47
CA GLY A 471 25.69 -16.70 -1.65
C GLY A 471 25.07 -18.09 -1.46
N ILE A 472 23.77 -18.12 -1.14
CA ILE A 472 22.97 -19.34 -1.03
C ILE A 472 21.74 -19.18 -1.95
N PRO A 473 21.59 -19.96 -3.04
CA PRO A 473 22.49 -21.02 -3.55
C PRO A 473 23.50 -20.53 -4.60
N HIS A 474 23.63 -19.21 -4.81
CA HIS A 474 24.48 -18.63 -5.86
C HIS A 474 25.79 -18.06 -5.30
N ASP A 475 26.59 -17.37 -6.10
CA ASP A 475 27.73 -16.64 -5.56
C ASP A 475 27.27 -15.40 -4.78
N PRO A 476 27.97 -15.04 -3.68
CA PRO A 476 27.60 -13.88 -2.87
C PRO A 476 27.67 -12.62 -3.71
N ARG A 477 26.68 -11.74 -3.53
CA ARG A 477 26.65 -10.44 -4.20
C ARG A 477 27.32 -9.39 -3.32
N PRO A 478 28.22 -8.54 -3.86
CA PRO A 478 28.87 -7.47 -3.10
C PRO A 478 27.91 -6.54 -2.34
N ASP A 479 26.73 -6.29 -2.93
CA ASP A 479 25.67 -5.45 -2.37
C ASP A 479 24.45 -6.27 -1.93
N GLY A 480 24.64 -7.55 -1.60
CA GLY A 480 23.57 -8.47 -1.23
C GLY A 480 22.86 -8.10 0.07
N LEU A 481 23.60 -7.54 1.05
CA LEU A 481 23.04 -7.10 2.34
C LEU A 481 22.88 -5.58 2.36
N CYS A 482 21.64 -5.12 2.40
CA CYS A 482 21.33 -3.69 2.42
C CYS A 482 21.34 -3.08 3.83
N LEU A 483 22.16 -3.61 4.76
CA LEU A 483 22.25 -3.16 6.15
C LEU A 483 23.69 -2.76 6.52
N THR A 484 23.84 -1.76 7.37
CA THR A 484 25.09 -1.54 8.11
C THR A 484 25.24 -2.61 9.21
N PRO A 485 26.45 -2.93 9.69
CA PRO A 485 26.62 -3.90 10.77
C PRO A 485 25.85 -3.55 12.05
N ALA A 486 25.69 -2.26 12.35
CA ALA A 486 24.90 -1.78 13.48
C ALA A 486 23.38 -1.95 13.25
N ALA A 487 22.88 -1.64 12.06
CA ALA A 487 21.50 -1.90 11.68
C ALA A 487 21.16 -3.40 11.71
N GLU A 488 22.06 -4.25 11.20
CA GLU A 488 21.92 -5.70 11.27
C GLU A 488 21.84 -6.21 12.72
N ARG A 489 22.74 -5.76 13.60
CA ARG A 489 22.71 -6.10 15.03
C ARG A 489 21.35 -5.75 15.63
N LEU A 490 20.86 -4.55 15.34
CA LEU A 490 19.58 -4.08 15.87
C LEU A 490 18.40 -4.92 15.36
N LEU A 491 18.39 -5.26 14.07
CA LEU A 491 17.39 -6.14 13.46
C LEU A 491 17.38 -7.54 14.08
N LEU A 492 18.56 -8.15 14.26
CA LEU A 492 18.68 -9.47 14.87
C LEU A 492 18.30 -9.42 16.35
N ARG A 493 18.73 -8.40 17.11
CA ARG A 493 18.34 -8.23 18.51
C ARG A 493 16.83 -8.10 18.64
N ALA A 494 16.22 -7.24 17.84
CA ALA A 494 14.78 -7.05 17.80
C ALA A 494 14.03 -8.35 17.43
N SER A 495 14.57 -9.13 16.49
CA SER A 495 14.02 -10.45 16.13
C SER A 495 14.03 -11.43 17.30
N LEU A 496 15.14 -11.51 18.03
CA LEU A 496 15.28 -12.39 19.20
C LEU A 496 14.34 -11.96 20.33
N GLU A 497 14.19 -10.67 20.57
CA GLU A 497 13.30 -10.13 21.61
C GLU A 497 11.83 -10.37 21.28
N ALA A 498 11.42 -10.20 20.02
CA ALA A 498 10.07 -10.57 19.58
C ALA A 498 9.82 -12.08 19.71
N ILE A 499 10.82 -12.91 19.41
CA ILE A 499 10.72 -14.37 19.61
C ILE A 499 10.58 -14.71 21.09
N ARG A 500 11.38 -14.10 21.97
CA ARG A 500 11.33 -14.30 23.43
C ARG A 500 9.91 -14.10 23.96
N GLY A 501 9.23 -13.04 23.52
CA GLY A 501 7.83 -12.74 23.87
C GLY A 501 6.78 -13.60 23.17
N GLY A 502 7.16 -14.61 22.36
CA GLY A 502 6.23 -15.46 21.64
C GLY A 502 5.58 -14.77 20.43
N GLY A 503 6.34 -13.96 19.71
CA GLY A 503 5.87 -13.19 18.56
C GLY A 503 5.14 -11.91 18.93
N LYS A 504 5.37 -11.44 20.16
CA LYS A 504 4.88 -10.18 20.70
C LYS A 504 5.99 -9.44 21.41
N TRP A 505 5.84 -8.13 21.48
CA TRP A 505 6.79 -7.26 22.17
C TRP A 505 6.44 -7.18 23.66
N GLU A 506 7.38 -7.57 24.54
CA GLU A 506 7.26 -7.37 25.99
C GLU A 506 7.66 -5.96 26.43
N VAL A 507 8.41 -5.26 25.57
CA VAL A 507 8.86 -3.87 25.76
C VAL A 507 8.21 -3.00 24.69
N LEU A 508 7.78 -1.79 25.04
CA LEU A 508 7.06 -0.88 24.13
C LEU A 508 7.95 0.26 23.56
N GLU A 509 9.12 0.47 24.15
CA GLU A 509 10.11 1.46 23.71
C GLU A 509 11.44 0.78 23.44
N LEU A 510 12.14 1.21 22.39
CA LEU A 510 13.42 0.65 21.99
C LEU A 510 14.49 0.93 23.07
N PRO A 511 15.03 -0.11 23.75
CA PRO A 511 16.08 0.11 24.73
C PRO A 511 17.38 0.56 24.08
N GLU A 512 18.01 1.63 24.60
CA GLU A 512 19.31 2.11 24.11
C GLU A 512 20.39 1.02 24.14
N SER A 513 20.27 0.06 25.06
CA SER A 513 21.21 -1.05 25.18
C SER A 513 21.22 -1.98 23.97
N TRP A 514 20.13 -2.10 23.21
CA TRP A 514 20.08 -2.96 22.02
C TRP A 514 21.02 -2.50 20.90
N ALA A 515 21.30 -1.19 20.86
CA ALA A 515 22.24 -0.61 19.91
C ALA A 515 23.69 -1.00 20.24
N THR A 516 24.04 -1.28 21.49
CA THR A 516 25.45 -1.38 21.93
C THR A 516 25.82 -2.75 22.50
N GLU A 517 24.86 -3.51 23.03
CA GLU A 517 25.11 -4.83 23.60
C GLU A 517 25.39 -5.88 22.51
N PRO A 518 26.42 -6.72 22.70
CA PRO A 518 26.69 -7.82 21.79
C PRO A 518 25.60 -8.89 21.87
N ILE A 519 25.31 -9.51 20.72
CA ILE A 519 24.40 -10.65 20.65
C ILE A 519 25.18 -11.91 21.03
N THR A 520 24.89 -12.47 22.20
CA THR A 520 25.60 -13.64 22.74
C THR A 520 24.83 -14.94 22.50
N VAL A 521 25.54 -16.07 22.54
CA VAL A 521 24.95 -17.43 22.49
C VAL A 521 23.90 -17.61 23.59
N ALA A 522 24.17 -17.12 24.80
CA ALA A 522 23.25 -17.21 25.92
C ALA A 522 21.94 -16.44 25.64
N LEU A 523 22.05 -15.22 25.11
CA LEU A 523 20.91 -14.41 24.76
C LEU A 523 20.07 -15.04 23.65
N ALA A 524 20.71 -15.52 22.58
CA ALA A 524 20.00 -16.15 21.47
C ALA A 524 19.27 -17.42 21.95
N ASN A 525 19.95 -18.29 22.71
CA ASN A 525 19.36 -19.52 23.23
C ASN A 525 18.21 -19.27 24.22
N ASP A 526 18.29 -18.22 25.02
CA ASP A 526 17.19 -17.79 25.91
C ASP A 526 15.99 -17.31 25.09
N ALA A 527 16.21 -16.41 24.13
CA ALA A 527 15.17 -15.89 23.26
C ALA A 527 14.43 -16.99 22.49
N LEU A 528 15.14 -17.97 21.94
CA LEU A 528 14.58 -19.07 21.16
C LEU A 528 13.63 -19.98 21.97
N GLN A 529 13.71 -19.96 23.31
CA GLN A 529 12.71 -20.58 24.16
C GLN A 529 11.34 -19.90 24.05
N GLY A 530 11.18 -18.77 23.36
CA GLY A 530 9.85 -18.21 23.11
C GLY A 530 9.13 -18.86 21.93
N LEU A 531 9.83 -19.63 21.07
CA LEU A 531 9.26 -20.23 19.86
C LEU A 531 8.10 -21.19 20.15
N HIS A 532 8.12 -21.96 21.25
CA HIS A 532 6.99 -22.85 21.59
C HIS A 532 5.73 -22.10 22.02
N ARG A 533 5.88 -20.85 22.45
CA ARG A 533 4.76 -20.00 22.88
C ARG A 533 4.24 -19.10 21.76
N TRP A 534 4.85 -19.11 20.58
CA TRP A 534 4.52 -18.17 19.53
C TRP A 534 3.09 -18.35 19.02
N ARG A 535 2.28 -17.29 19.18
CA ARG A 535 0.81 -17.32 19.01
C ARG A 535 0.33 -16.77 17.66
N SER A 536 1.14 -15.95 17.01
CA SER A 536 0.83 -15.33 15.72
C SER A 536 1.06 -16.30 14.56
N TYR A 537 0.61 -15.95 13.35
CA TYR A 537 0.94 -16.71 12.14
C TYR A 537 2.47 -16.81 12.01
N ARG A 538 2.96 -17.98 11.61
CA ARG A 538 4.39 -18.24 11.38
C ARG A 538 4.62 -18.43 9.89
N PRO A 539 5.19 -17.44 9.20
CA PRO A 539 5.60 -17.61 7.83
C PRO A 539 6.58 -18.78 7.66
N TYR A 540 6.50 -19.46 6.53
CA TYR A 540 7.23 -20.71 6.30
C TYR A 540 8.76 -20.53 6.24
N THR A 541 9.27 -19.35 5.84
CA THR A 541 10.71 -19.05 5.82
C THR A 541 11.20 -18.28 7.04
N MET A 542 10.34 -17.99 8.03
CA MET A 542 10.67 -17.25 9.26
C MET A 542 11.93 -17.79 9.96
N LEU A 543 11.99 -19.10 10.19
CA LEU A 543 13.14 -19.72 10.85
C LEU A 543 14.39 -19.72 9.97
N GLN A 544 14.23 -19.82 8.65
CA GLN A 544 15.37 -19.74 7.73
C GLN A 544 15.98 -18.35 7.73
N ALA A 545 15.16 -17.30 7.66
CA ALA A 545 15.59 -15.92 7.78
C ALA A 545 16.32 -15.67 9.11
N LEU A 546 15.77 -16.19 10.23
CA LEU A 546 16.42 -16.10 11.54
C LEU A 546 17.79 -16.79 11.57
N CYS A 547 17.88 -18.02 11.06
CA CYS A 547 19.14 -18.77 11.03
C CYS A 547 20.19 -18.08 10.15
N MET A 548 19.79 -17.47 9.04
CA MET A 548 20.66 -16.66 8.20
C MET A 548 21.19 -15.43 8.94
N MET A 549 20.33 -14.68 9.63
CA MET A 549 20.73 -13.54 10.45
C MET A 549 21.74 -13.95 11.54
N LEU A 550 21.46 -15.05 12.26
CA LEU A 550 22.36 -15.59 13.29
C LEU A 550 23.72 -15.97 12.70
N ALA A 551 23.73 -16.76 11.62
CA ALA A 551 24.96 -17.24 10.98
C ALA A 551 25.82 -16.10 10.42
N HIS A 552 25.20 -15.11 9.76
CA HIS A 552 25.91 -13.97 9.20
C HIS A 552 26.43 -13.02 10.28
N HIS A 553 25.62 -12.70 11.30
CA HIS A 553 26.00 -11.72 12.32
C HIS A 553 26.95 -12.28 13.38
N MET A 554 26.69 -13.48 13.90
CA MET A 554 27.46 -14.06 15.02
C MET A 554 28.69 -14.85 14.54
N GLY A 555 28.76 -15.19 13.24
CA GLY A 555 29.82 -16.03 12.69
C GLY A 555 29.92 -17.36 13.45
N ALA A 556 31.12 -17.74 13.86
CA ALA A 556 31.38 -19.02 14.52
C ALA A 556 30.52 -19.29 15.78
N ASP A 557 30.13 -18.24 16.50
CA ASP A 557 29.29 -18.34 17.70
C ASP A 557 27.84 -18.75 17.39
N ALA A 558 27.41 -18.70 16.13
CA ALA A 558 26.08 -19.16 15.72
C ALA A 558 25.92 -20.69 15.81
N LEU A 559 27.00 -21.46 15.65
CA LEU A 559 26.94 -22.93 15.61
C LEU A 559 26.18 -23.56 16.80
N PRO A 560 26.53 -23.28 18.07
CA PRO A 560 25.82 -23.87 19.21
C PRO A 560 24.33 -23.50 19.24
N VAL A 561 23.96 -22.31 18.74
CA VAL A 561 22.56 -21.86 18.66
C VAL A 561 21.80 -22.66 17.59
N LEU A 562 22.37 -22.81 16.40
CA LEU A 562 21.78 -23.58 15.29
C LEU A 562 21.63 -25.07 15.64
N ILE A 563 22.63 -25.66 16.32
CA ILE A 563 22.56 -27.04 16.80
C ILE A 563 21.46 -27.20 17.85
N LYS A 564 21.33 -26.25 18.77
CA LYS A 564 20.29 -26.28 19.81
C LYS A 564 18.88 -26.21 19.21
N LEU A 565 18.66 -25.37 18.18
CA LEU A 565 17.39 -25.33 17.44
C LEU A 565 16.97 -26.69 16.89
N LEU A 566 17.94 -27.46 16.36
CA LEU A 566 17.70 -28.81 15.85
C LEU A 566 17.45 -29.87 16.95
N GLN A 567 17.92 -29.62 18.18
CA GLN A 567 17.76 -30.50 19.34
C GLN A 567 16.42 -30.29 20.05
N ASP A 568 16.02 -29.04 20.26
CA ASP A 568 14.88 -28.68 21.13
C ASP A 568 13.52 -28.78 20.41
N HIS A 569 13.50 -28.85 19.07
CA HIS A 569 12.26 -28.88 18.28
C HIS A 569 12.07 -30.23 17.56
N ASP A 570 11.45 -31.18 18.25
CA ASP A 570 10.95 -32.46 17.70
C ASP A 570 9.46 -32.37 17.28
N GLU A 571 9.00 -31.17 16.98
CA GLU A 571 7.63 -30.88 16.58
C GLU A 571 7.49 -30.95 15.03
N PRO A 572 6.45 -31.61 14.46
CA PRO A 572 6.23 -31.74 13.01
C PRO A 572 5.96 -30.41 12.27
N PHE A 573 6.16 -29.28 12.94
CA PHE A 573 5.58 -27.98 12.63
C PHE A 573 6.24 -27.23 11.46
N VAL A 574 7.41 -27.64 10.96
CA VAL A 574 7.96 -27.13 9.70
C VAL A 574 8.75 -28.25 9.03
N TYR A 575 8.16 -28.90 8.02
CA TYR A 575 8.78 -30.00 7.27
C TYR A 575 10.21 -29.70 6.78
N ASN A 576 10.57 -28.42 6.63
CA ASN A 576 11.86 -27.96 6.12
C ASN A 576 12.81 -27.34 7.17
N HIS A 577 12.52 -27.44 8.48
CA HIS A 577 13.41 -26.86 9.52
C HIS A 577 14.81 -27.48 9.50
N TRP A 578 14.88 -28.82 9.47
CA TRP A 578 16.14 -29.56 9.40
C TRP A 578 16.95 -29.19 8.16
N ARG A 579 16.28 -29.14 7.00
CA ARG A 579 16.89 -28.75 5.74
C ARG A 579 17.47 -27.34 5.81
N ASN A 580 16.69 -26.37 6.28
CA ASN A 580 17.08 -24.96 6.31
C ASN A 580 18.21 -24.71 7.32
N CYS A 581 18.07 -25.18 8.56
CA CYS A 581 19.14 -25.05 9.57
C CYS A 581 20.40 -25.83 9.16
N GLY A 582 20.24 -27.03 8.60
CA GLY A 582 21.35 -27.84 8.09
C GLY A 582 22.15 -27.13 6.98
N GLU A 583 21.45 -26.47 6.05
CA GLU A 583 22.07 -25.68 4.99
C GLU A 583 22.96 -24.56 5.57
N LEU A 584 22.46 -23.89 6.61
CA LEU A 584 23.19 -22.82 7.28
C LEU A 584 24.37 -23.32 8.11
N ILE A 585 24.28 -24.50 8.73
CA ILE A 585 25.42 -25.13 9.42
C ILE A 585 26.51 -25.50 8.42
N VAL A 586 26.14 -26.05 7.24
CA VAL A 586 27.09 -26.34 6.16
C VAL A 586 27.81 -25.08 5.71
N TRP A 587 27.05 -24.03 5.41
CA TRP A 587 27.62 -22.73 5.02
C TRP A 587 28.55 -22.18 6.10
N LEU A 588 28.15 -22.24 7.36
CA LEU A 588 28.94 -21.73 8.49
C LEU A 588 30.25 -22.50 8.65
N CYS A 589 30.23 -23.83 8.55
CA CYS A 589 31.43 -24.65 8.59
C CYS A 589 32.33 -24.48 7.36
N HIS A 590 31.77 -24.10 6.21
CA HIS A 590 32.57 -23.72 5.04
C HIS A 590 33.29 -22.39 5.27
N ALA A 591 32.59 -21.37 5.80
CA ALA A 591 33.17 -20.07 6.16
C ALA A 591 34.15 -20.14 7.35
N HIS A 592 33.94 -21.11 8.24
CA HIS A 592 34.76 -21.37 9.43
C HIS A 592 35.15 -22.86 9.52
N PRO A 593 36.14 -23.31 8.73
CA PRO A 593 36.52 -24.73 8.63
C PRO A 593 36.87 -25.40 9.95
N GLN A 594 37.35 -24.63 10.94
CA GLN A 594 37.67 -25.13 12.28
C GLN A 594 36.46 -25.69 13.05
N LEU A 595 35.24 -25.34 12.63
CA LEU A 595 34.00 -25.80 13.26
C LEU A 595 33.52 -27.17 12.78
N LYS A 596 34.04 -27.65 11.66
CA LYS A 596 33.53 -28.84 10.94
C LYS A 596 33.43 -30.07 11.82
N ASP A 597 34.51 -30.45 12.49
CA ASP A 597 34.56 -31.69 13.27
C ASP A 597 33.63 -31.62 14.49
N SER A 598 33.54 -30.45 15.13
CA SER A 598 32.62 -30.20 16.24
C SER A 598 31.16 -30.27 15.79
N ALA A 599 30.83 -29.68 14.64
CA ALA A 599 29.48 -29.73 14.06
C ALA A 599 29.07 -31.17 13.72
N ILE A 600 29.96 -31.95 13.08
CA ILE A 600 29.72 -33.36 12.76
C ILE A 600 29.46 -34.17 14.04
N ALA A 601 30.30 -34.01 15.08
CA ALA A 601 30.15 -34.72 16.33
C ALA A 601 28.82 -34.40 17.03
N GLN A 602 28.46 -33.12 17.11
CA GLN A 602 27.23 -32.67 17.76
C GLN A 602 25.99 -33.08 16.98
N LEU A 603 25.97 -32.93 15.64
CA LEU A 603 24.85 -33.38 14.80
C LEU A 603 24.66 -34.89 14.90
N SER A 604 25.73 -35.69 14.89
CA SER A 604 25.65 -37.15 14.99
C SER A 604 25.09 -37.63 16.34
N ALA A 605 25.22 -36.82 17.40
CA ALA A 605 24.68 -37.12 18.72
C ALA A 605 23.16 -36.86 18.82
N ILE A 606 22.57 -36.10 17.90
CA ILE A 606 21.14 -35.82 17.91
C ILE A 606 20.38 -37.07 17.42
N LYS A 607 19.63 -37.70 18.32
CA LYS A 607 18.77 -38.84 17.99
C LYS A 607 17.50 -38.34 17.30
N LYS A 608 17.13 -38.95 16.18
CA LYS A 608 15.92 -38.60 15.42
C LYS A 608 14.88 -39.71 15.49
N THR A 609 13.63 -39.31 15.66
CA THR A 609 12.45 -40.20 15.75
C THR A 609 11.64 -40.23 14.45
N HIS A 610 11.78 -39.20 13.58
CA HIS A 610 11.07 -39.08 12.30
C HIS A 610 11.99 -39.34 11.09
N SER A 611 11.53 -40.12 10.11
CA SER A 611 12.36 -40.59 8.98
C SER A 611 12.81 -39.49 8.03
N SER A 612 11.99 -38.45 7.80
CA SER A 612 12.38 -37.30 6.97
C SER A 612 13.50 -36.47 7.61
N TRP A 613 13.55 -36.37 8.94
CA TRP A 613 14.61 -35.62 9.63
C TRP A 613 15.93 -36.38 9.65
N ALA A 614 15.87 -37.72 9.79
CA ALA A 614 17.06 -38.56 9.66
C ALA A 614 17.70 -38.44 8.26
N TYR A 615 16.87 -38.31 7.21
CA TYR A 615 17.36 -38.04 5.86
C TYR A 615 18.05 -36.68 5.73
N GLU A 616 17.42 -35.60 6.20
CA GLU A 616 18.02 -34.26 6.14
C GLU A 616 19.30 -34.15 6.98
N GLN A 617 19.35 -34.79 8.14
CA GLN A 617 20.55 -34.88 8.98
C GLN A 617 21.70 -35.59 8.24
N ASP A 618 21.42 -36.73 7.59
CA ASP A 618 22.41 -37.45 6.77
C ASP A 618 22.89 -36.59 5.58
N LEU A 619 21.98 -35.85 4.93
CA LEU A 619 22.32 -34.90 3.86
C LEU A 619 23.29 -33.83 4.36
N THR A 620 23.00 -33.22 5.51
CA THR A 620 23.87 -32.20 6.15
C THR A 620 25.23 -32.80 6.53
N LEU A 621 25.27 -33.98 7.16
CA LEU A 621 26.52 -34.65 7.55
C LEU A 621 27.38 -34.98 6.32
N LYS A 622 26.79 -35.46 5.24
CA LYS A 622 27.49 -35.72 3.97
C LYS A 622 28.05 -34.44 3.35
N ALA A 623 27.28 -33.35 3.37
CA ALA A 623 27.72 -32.05 2.88
C ALA A 623 28.89 -31.47 3.69
N LEU A 624 28.85 -31.60 5.03
CA LEU A 624 29.95 -31.22 5.92
C LEU A 624 31.20 -32.06 5.65
N ALA A 625 31.06 -33.39 5.55
CA ALA A 625 32.16 -34.31 5.33
C ALA A 625 32.96 -33.96 4.06
N ARG A 626 32.26 -33.64 2.96
CA ARG A 626 32.88 -33.21 1.69
C ARG A 626 33.33 -31.74 1.64
N GLY A 627 33.06 -30.94 2.67
CA GLY A 627 33.45 -29.53 2.73
C GLY A 627 32.65 -28.61 1.78
N ALA A 628 31.40 -28.98 1.47
CA ALA A 628 30.56 -28.21 0.58
C ALA A 628 30.24 -26.81 1.12
N LYS A 629 30.02 -25.86 0.22
CA LYS A 629 29.57 -24.50 0.56
C LYS A 629 28.11 -24.47 0.99
N HIS A 630 27.28 -25.30 0.35
CA HIS A 630 25.85 -25.44 0.63
C HIS A 630 25.39 -26.85 0.18
N HIS A 631 24.19 -27.33 0.53
CA HIS A 631 23.79 -28.74 0.31
C HIS A 631 23.84 -29.19 -1.16
N TRP A 632 23.69 -28.24 -2.10
CA TRP A 632 23.62 -28.49 -3.54
C TRP A 632 24.88 -28.07 -4.32
N SER A 633 25.90 -27.52 -3.65
CA SER A 633 27.18 -27.26 -4.32
C SER A 633 27.91 -28.58 -4.57
N ASN A 634 28.32 -28.83 -5.81
CA ASN A 634 29.34 -29.85 -6.08
C ASN A 634 30.67 -29.34 -5.49
N GLY A 635 31.29 -30.17 -4.66
CA GLY A 635 32.55 -29.84 -3.98
C GLY A 635 33.74 -29.74 -4.92
#